data_AF-A0A6N0KGW6-F1
#
_entry.id   AF-A0A6N0KGW6-F1
#
_cell.length_a   1.000
_cell.length_b   1.000
_cell.length_c   1.000
_cell.angle_alpha   90.00
_cell.angle_beta   90.00
_cell.angle_gamma   90.00
#
_symmetry.space_group_name_H-M   'P 1'
#
loop_
_entity.id
_entity.type
_entity.pdbx_description
1 polymer ?
#
loop_
_entity_poly.entity_id
_entity_poly.type
_entity_poly.pdbx_seq_one_letter_code
_entity_poly.pdbx_strand_id
1 'polypeptide(L)'
;MRLPSWAGSWLQHPSVMAVGFASLTYSSRTAEQWQDQTPDSVRYALGMDANKLGLPSSVNLNAVAKAGGTVDLPMRLTNEARGSTTTLSVVSTDGVSVPKAVPVRMAAYNTATGLYEVTVPSTVAEAPPLILTWTPASPPGNQNPSSTTPVVPKPVPVYEGATLTPVKATPETYPGVITLPEDLIIGFPADSGIKPIYVMFRDPRDVPGAATGKGQPVSGNWLGAASQGEAAPIPSQIADKLRGKTFKNWRDFPEQFWIAVANDPE
;
A
#
# COMPACT_ATOMS: atom_id res chain seq x y z
N MET A 1 -21.68 12.26 56.61
CA MET A 1 -21.44 11.16 55.66
C MET A 1 -21.42 11.72 54.24
N ARG A 2 -20.24 11.81 53.63
CA ARG A 2 -20.06 12.20 52.22
C ARG A 2 -19.63 10.94 51.46
N LEU A 3 -20.38 10.57 50.43
CA LEU A 3 -20.00 9.51 49.49
C LEU A 3 -18.92 10.05 48.53
N PRO A 4 -17.87 9.29 48.18
CA PRO A 4 -16.89 9.71 47.18
C PRO A 4 -17.40 9.43 45.77
N SER A 5 -17.31 10.44 44.90
CA SER A 5 -17.58 10.37 43.46
C SER A 5 -16.42 9.70 42.73
N TRP A 6 -16.67 8.52 42.14
CA TRP A 6 -15.78 7.93 41.13
C TRP A 6 -16.25 8.42 39.75
N ALA A 7 -15.76 9.57 39.31
CA ALA A 7 -15.80 9.95 37.92
C ALA A 7 -14.58 9.33 37.24
N GLY A 8 -14.77 8.15 36.65
CA GLY A 8 -13.78 7.57 35.74
C GLY A 8 -13.62 8.50 34.53
N SER A 9 -12.43 9.07 34.37
CA SER A 9 -12.03 9.68 33.12
C SER A 9 -12.02 8.61 32.04
N TRP A 10 -13.01 8.63 31.14
CA TRP A 10 -12.91 7.90 29.90
C TRP A 10 -11.75 8.49 29.11
N LEU A 11 -10.62 7.78 29.05
CA LEU A 11 -9.58 8.01 28.07
C LEU A 11 -10.26 7.93 26.69
N GLN A 12 -10.43 9.07 26.04
CA GLN A 12 -10.70 9.09 24.61
C GLN A 12 -9.50 8.43 23.92
N HIS A 13 -9.66 7.19 23.47
CA HIS A 13 -8.73 6.64 22.49
C HIS A 13 -8.78 7.57 21.26
N PRO A 14 -7.63 8.00 20.69
CA PRO A 14 -7.65 8.78 19.46
C PRO A 14 -8.38 7.98 18.38
N SER A 15 -9.55 8.46 17.99
CA SER A 15 -10.37 7.85 16.95
C SER A 15 -9.80 8.21 15.59
N VAL A 16 -9.36 7.22 14.82
CA VAL A 16 -8.99 7.44 13.41
C VAL A 16 -10.26 7.63 12.59
N MET A 17 -10.27 8.68 11.77
CA MET A 17 -11.34 8.97 10.83
C MET A 17 -10.99 8.38 9.47
N ALA A 18 -11.97 7.75 8.82
CA ALA A 18 -11.86 7.23 7.46
C ALA A 18 -12.98 7.79 6.57
N VAL A 19 -12.66 8.10 5.32
CA VAL A 19 -13.62 8.53 4.29
C VAL A 19 -13.36 7.76 3.01
N GLY A 20 -14.33 6.97 2.56
CA GLY A 20 -14.32 6.42 1.20
C GLY A 20 -14.56 7.52 0.17
N PHE A 21 -13.71 7.62 -0.85
CA PHE A 21 -13.82 8.66 -1.88
C PHE A 21 -14.01 8.10 -3.29
N ALA A 22 -13.67 6.83 -3.51
CA ALA A 22 -13.85 6.18 -4.79
C ALA A 22 -14.00 4.67 -4.62
N SER A 23 -14.68 4.03 -5.59
CA SER A 23 -14.65 2.60 -5.79
C SER A 23 -14.01 2.28 -7.13
N LEU A 24 -13.22 1.22 -7.14
CA LEU A 24 -12.58 0.67 -8.34
C LEU A 24 -13.31 -0.61 -8.72
N THR A 25 -13.94 -0.62 -9.90
CA THR A 25 -14.62 -1.78 -10.46
C THR A 25 -13.87 -2.26 -11.69
N TYR A 26 -13.50 -3.54 -11.68
CA TYR A 26 -12.90 -4.18 -12.86
C TYR A 26 -14.02 -4.63 -13.79
N SER A 27 -14.11 -4.04 -14.99
CA SER A 27 -15.07 -4.48 -16.01
C SER A 27 -14.39 -5.45 -16.96
N SER A 28 -14.85 -6.70 -16.98
CA SER A 28 -14.37 -7.76 -17.84
C SER A 28 -14.99 -7.62 -19.26
N ARG A 29 -14.54 -6.67 -20.08
CA ARG A 29 -15.15 -6.43 -21.41
C ARG A 29 -14.86 -7.51 -22.47
N THR A 30 -14.17 -8.60 -22.15
CA THR A 30 -13.87 -9.69 -23.11
C THR A 30 -13.96 -11.11 -22.55
N ALA A 31 -14.75 -11.33 -21.49
CA ALA A 31 -14.56 -12.47 -20.61
C ALA A 31 -15.68 -13.53 -20.63
N GLU A 32 -15.39 -14.71 -21.19
CA GLU A 32 -16.12 -15.94 -20.85
C GLU A 32 -15.93 -16.30 -19.36
N GLN A 33 -16.76 -17.19 -18.81
CA GLN A 33 -16.90 -17.55 -17.38
C GLN A 33 -15.61 -17.80 -16.56
N TRP A 34 -14.46 -18.04 -17.21
CA TRP A 34 -13.13 -18.20 -16.59
C TRP A 34 -12.31 -16.90 -16.51
N GLN A 35 -12.75 -15.81 -17.11
CA GLN A 35 -12.18 -14.46 -17.05
C GLN A 35 -12.96 -13.51 -16.12
N ASP A 36 -14.02 -14.00 -15.47
CA ASP A 36 -14.84 -13.24 -14.51
C ASP A 36 -14.19 -13.11 -13.12
N GLN A 37 -12.96 -13.62 -12.98
CA GLN A 37 -12.09 -13.39 -11.84
C GLN A 37 -11.14 -12.25 -12.20
N THR A 38 -11.04 -11.24 -11.33
CA THR A 38 -9.93 -10.28 -11.36
C THR A 38 -8.64 -11.08 -11.52
N PRO A 39 -7.81 -10.86 -12.55
CA PRO A 39 -6.61 -11.67 -12.73
C PRO A 39 -5.80 -11.62 -11.43
N ASP A 40 -5.35 -12.80 -10.98
CA ASP A 40 -4.60 -13.01 -9.73
C ASP A 40 -3.41 -12.05 -9.56
N SER A 41 -2.97 -11.40 -10.64
CA SER A 41 -1.75 -10.60 -10.75
C SER A 41 -1.96 -9.11 -11.10
N VAL A 42 -3.17 -8.55 -11.07
CA VAL A 42 -3.32 -7.09 -11.29
C VAL A 42 -2.77 -6.31 -10.09
N ARG A 43 -1.49 -5.92 -10.19
CA ARG A 43 -0.86 -4.89 -9.36
C ARG A 43 -1.31 -3.53 -9.91
N TYR A 44 -2.15 -2.83 -9.16
CA TYR A 44 -2.43 -1.43 -9.42
C TYR A 44 -1.69 -0.54 -8.42
N ALA A 45 -1.38 0.67 -8.88
CA ALA A 45 -0.88 1.74 -8.05
C ALA A 45 -1.75 2.97 -8.27
N LEU A 46 -2.01 3.72 -7.21
CA LEU A 46 -2.79 4.95 -7.26
C LEU A 46 -1.90 6.12 -6.85
N GLY A 47 -1.71 7.05 -7.78
CA GLY A 47 -0.95 8.27 -7.58
C GLY A 47 -1.85 9.48 -7.37
N MET A 48 -1.53 10.33 -6.40
CA MET A 48 -2.14 11.66 -6.25
C MET A 48 -1.14 12.71 -5.77
N ASP A 49 -1.47 13.99 -5.95
CA ASP A 49 -0.66 15.10 -5.42
C ASP A 49 -0.53 14.98 -3.89
N ALA A 50 0.69 14.75 -3.40
CA ALA A 50 0.96 14.51 -1.99
C ALA A 50 0.57 15.72 -1.10
N ASN A 51 0.51 16.93 -1.68
CA ASN A 51 0.07 18.12 -0.95
C ASN A 51 -1.42 18.02 -0.54
N LYS A 52 -2.23 17.24 -1.28
CA LYS A 52 -3.63 16.97 -0.90
C LYS A 52 -3.76 16.11 0.34
N LEU A 53 -2.71 15.38 0.70
CA LEU A 53 -2.62 14.59 1.91
C LEU A 53 -1.89 15.32 3.05
N GLY A 54 -1.55 16.60 2.85
CA GLY A 54 -0.92 17.44 3.88
C GLY A 54 0.60 17.34 3.92
N LEU A 55 1.25 17.00 2.80
CA LEU A 55 2.71 17.09 2.70
C LEU A 55 3.20 18.51 3.07
N PRO A 56 4.10 18.67 4.07
CA PRO A 56 4.57 19.99 4.45
C PRO A 56 5.48 20.60 3.37
N SER A 57 5.17 21.82 2.95
CA SER A 57 5.92 22.52 1.89
C SER A 57 7.37 22.88 2.26
N SER A 58 7.69 22.90 3.56
CA SER A 58 9.04 23.18 4.07
C SER A 58 9.99 21.98 4.01
N VAL A 59 9.49 20.78 3.73
CA VAL A 59 10.29 19.55 3.75
C VAL A 59 11.17 19.45 2.50
N ASN A 60 12.47 19.23 2.71
CA ASN A 60 13.40 18.94 1.63
C ASN A 60 13.37 17.45 1.27
N LEU A 61 12.50 17.07 0.32
CA LEU A 61 12.33 15.68 -0.12
C LEU A 61 13.61 15.04 -0.66
N ASN A 62 14.49 15.82 -1.31
CA ASN A 62 15.75 15.30 -1.83
C ASN A 62 16.69 14.87 -0.69
N ALA A 63 16.78 15.67 0.37
CA ALA A 63 17.57 15.33 1.55
C ALA A 63 17.01 14.08 2.26
N VAL A 64 15.69 14.00 2.42
CA VAL A 64 15.02 12.83 3.03
C VAL A 64 15.28 11.56 2.21
N ALA A 65 15.10 11.63 0.89
CA ALA A 65 15.32 10.48 0.01
C ALA A 65 16.78 10.00 0.02
N LYS A 66 17.76 10.92 0.03
CA LYS A 66 19.18 10.57 0.13
C LYS A 66 19.52 9.84 1.43
N ALA A 67 18.82 10.17 2.51
CA ALA A 67 18.94 9.47 3.79
C ALA A 67 18.12 8.17 3.86
N GLY A 68 17.36 7.81 2.82
CA GLY A 68 16.40 6.71 2.86
C GLY A 68 15.25 6.93 3.85
N GLY A 69 14.98 8.18 4.21
CA GLY A 69 14.07 8.56 5.29
C GLY A 69 12.60 8.61 4.90
N THR A 70 11.81 9.09 5.86
CA THR A 70 10.34 9.20 5.78
C THR A 70 9.89 10.63 6.06
N VAL A 71 8.66 10.96 5.64
CA VAL A 71 7.97 12.21 6.00
C VAL A 71 6.65 11.86 6.65
N ASP A 72 6.32 12.57 7.72
CA ASP A 72 5.03 12.43 8.37
C ASP A 72 3.93 13.12 7.55
N LEU A 73 2.92 12.35 7.15
CA LEU A 73 1.69 12.89 6.55
C LEU A 73 0.55 12.81 7.57
N PRO A 74 -0.32 13.84 7.65
CA PRO A 74 -1.51 13.80 8.50
C PRO A 74 -2.62 12.91 7.95
N MET A 75 -2.58 12.59 6.66
CA MET A 75 -3.54 11.72 5.98
C MET A 75 -2.80 10.73 5.06
N ARG A 76 -3.30 9.50 4.99
CA ARG A 76 -2.80 8.44 4.09
C ARG A 76 -3.96 7.79 3.36
N LEU A 77 -3.65 7.04 2.31
CA LEU A 77 -4.64 6.24 1.61
C LEU A 77 -4.66 4.81 2.17
N THR A 78 -5.82 4.19 2.09
CA THR A 78 -6.00 2.76 2.29
C THR A 78 -7.00 2.24 1.26
N ASN A 79 -6.99 0.93 1.06
CA ASN A 79 -7.88 0.24 0.17
C ASN A 79 -8.48 -0.98 0.88
N GLU A 80 -9.75 -1.26 0.59
CA GLU A 80 -10.41 -2.49 1.07
C GLU A 80 -11.03 -3.20 -0.12
N ALA A 81 -10.54 -4.40 -0.43
CA ALA A 81 -11.13 -5.26 -1.46
C ALA A 81 -12.35 -6.02 -0.91
N ARG A 82 -13.47 -5.95 -1.63
CA ARG A 82 -14.69 -6.74 -1.40
C ARG A 82 -15.24 -7.27 -2.72
N GLY A 83 -15.05 -8.57 -2.97
CA GLY A 83 -15.44 -9.19 -4.24
C GLY A 83 -14.73 -8.52 -5.42
N SER A 84 -15.49 -8.09 -6.42
CA SER A 84 -14.98 -7.42 -7.63
C SER A 84 -14.73 -5.91 -7.46
N THR A 85 -14.99 -5.36 -6.28
CA THR A 85 -14.86 -3.92 -6.00
C THR A 85 -13.76 -3.67 -4.98
N THR A 86 -12.94 -2.65 -5.20
CA THR A 86 -12.06 -2.10 -4.17
C THR A 86 -12.54 -0.72 -3.77
N THR A 87 -12.80 -0.49 -2.49
CA THR A 87 -13.06 0.85 -1.96
C THR A 87 -11.74 1.53 -1.62
N LEU A 88 -11.56 2.76 -2.09
CA LEU A 88 -10.43 3.61 -1.78
C LEU A 88 -10.84 4.66 -0.75
N SER A 89 -10.05 4.76 0.31
CA SER A 89 -10.35 5.64 1.44
C SER A 89 -9.16 6.50 1.81
N VAL A 90 -9.44 7.70 2.31
CA VAL A 90 -8.46 8.55 3.01
C VAL A 90 -8.64 8.31 4.51
N VAL A 91 -7.54 8.14 5.24
CA VAL A 91 -7.52 7.95 6.68
C VAL A 91 -6.63 8.97 7.37
N SER A 92 -7.05 9.46 8.54
CA SER A 92 -6.21 10.31 9.38
C SER A 92 -5.11 9.49 10.08
N THR A 93 -3.92 10.04 10.21
CA THR A 93 -2.81 9.38 10.91
C THR A 93 -2.70 9.87 12.35
N ASP A 94 -2.68 8.96 13.32
CA ASP A 94 -2.48 9.27 14.74
C ASP A 94 -1.04 8.95 15.20
N GLY A 95 -0.29 8.16 14.43
CA GLY A 95 1.03 7.65 14.79
C GLY A 95 1.01 6.44 15.72
N VAL A 96 -0.18 5.95 16.08
CA VAL A 96 -0.39 4.81 16.96
C VAL A 96 -1.10 3.70 16.21
N SER A 97 -2.33 3.96 15.77
CA SER A 97 -3.15 3.02 14.98
C SER A 97 -2.79 3.09 13.50
N VAL A 98 -2.49 4.30 13.01
CA VAL A 98 -2.10 4.58 11.63
C VAL A 98 -0.79 5.37 11.63
N PRO A 99 0.33 4.75 11.23
CA PRO A 99 1.63 5.42 11.17
C PRO A 99 1.62 6.68 10.30
N LYS A 100 2.31 7.74 10.76
CA LYS A 100 2.46 9.00 10.02
C LYS A 100 3.55 8.93 8.95
N ALA A 101 4.62 8.18 9.25
CA ALA A 101 5.81 8.10 8.44
C ALA A 101 5.56 7.41 7.09
N VAL A 102 5.83 8.15 6.01
CA VAL A 102 5.76 7.66 4.63
C VAL A 102 7.14 7.74 3.98
N PRO A 103 7.67 6.64 3.40
CA PRO A 103 8.98 6.64 2.72
C PRO A 103 9.05 7.66 1.59
N VAL A 104 10.21 8.30 1.43
CA VAL A 104 10.46 9.22 0.29
C VAL A 104 11.47 8.62 -0.67
N ARG A 105 11.19 8.75 -1.97
CA ARG A 105 12.13 8.47 -3.07
C ARG A 105 12.16 9.65 -4.03
N MET A 106 13.27 9.83 -4.73
CA MET A 106 13.38 10.81 -5.81
C MET A 106 13.37 10.09 -7.15
N ALA A 107 12.57 10.59 -8.09
CA ALA A 107 12.65 10.16 -9.47
C ALA A 107 13.88 10.82 -10.14
N ALA A 108 14.57 10.05 -10.97
CA ALA A 108 15.71 10.49 -11.75
C ALA A 108 15.29 10.67 -13.21
N TYR A 109 15.80 11.71 -13.88
CA TYR A 109 15.56 11.88 -15.31
C TYR A 109 16.43 10.90 -16.10
N ASN A 110 15.79 10.06 -16.91
CA ASN A 110 16.46 9.18 -17.84
C ASN A 110 16.52 9.86 -19.21
N THR A 111 17.72 10.24 -19.65
CA THR A 111 17.95 10.95 -20.92
C THR A 111 17.69 10.07 -22.15
N ALA A 112 17.73 8.74 -22.02
CA ALA A 112 17.48 7.81 -23.12
C ALA A 112 15.98 7.66 -23.40
N THR A 113 15.15 7.59 -22.36
CA THR A 113 13.68 7.45 -22.48
C THR A 113 12.98 8.81 -22.52
N GLY A 114 13.62 9.84 -21.97
CA GLY A 114 13.06 11.17 -21.75
C GLY A 114 12.01 11.19 -20.64
N LEU A 115 12.04 10.22 -19.71
CA LEU A 115 11.09 10.05 -18.63
C LEU A 115 11.78 10.21 -17.26
N TYR A 116 11.00 10.59 -16.25
CA TYR A 116 11.41 10.47 -14.86
C TYR A 116 11.14 9.06 -14.37
N GLU A 117 12.14 8.39 -13.81
CA GLU A 117 12.07 6.99 -13.40
C GLU A 117 12.41 6.87 -11.91
N VAL A 118 11.68 6.01 -11.20
CA VAL A 118 12.02 5.61 -9.82
C VAL A 118 11.88 4.11 -9.69
N THR A 119 12.87 3.50 -9.04
CA THR A 119 12.87 2.06 -8.74
C THR A 119 12.33 1.86 -7.33
N VAL A 120 11.25 1.10 -7.24
CA VAL A 120 10.67 0.63 -5.98
C VAL A 120 11.09 -0.83 -5.80
N PRO A 121 11.91 -1.15 -4.78
CA PRO A 121 12.30 -2.53 -4.53
C PRO A 121 11.06 -3.36 -4.20
N SER A 122 11.02 -4.62 -4.67
CA SER A 122 9.94 -5.50 -4.26
C SER A 122 10.17 -5.95 -2.82
N THR A 123 9.08 -6.02 -2.05
CA THR A 123 9.03 -6.65 -0.74
C THR A 123 8.98 -8.17 -0.81
N VAL A 124 8.81 -8.74 -2.01
CA VAL A 124 8.89 -10.18 -2.27
C VAL A 124 10.29 -10.51 -2.77
N ALA A 125 11.00 -11.38 -2.05
CA ALA A 125 12.43 -11.68 -2.22
C ALA A 125 12.86 -12.08 -3.65
N GLU A 126 11.94 -12.56 -4.48
CA GLU A 126 12.21 -13.02 -5.86
C GLU A 126 11.45 -12.23 -6.94
N ALA A 127 10.65 -11.22 -6.56
CA ALA A 127 9.94 -10.41 -7.53
C ALA A 127 10.83 -9.26 -8.04
N PRO A 128 10.78 -8.94 -9.35
CA PRO A 128 11.54 -7.83 -9.89
C PRO A 128 11.08 -6.50 -9.25
N PRO A 129 12.00 -5.52 -9.11
CA PRO A 129 11.62 -4.19 -8.66
C PRO A 129 10.64 -3.55 -9.64
N LEU A 130 9.75 -2.71 -9.11
CA LEU A 130 8.81 -1.95 -9.92
C LEU A 130 9.47 -0.64 -10.36
N ILE A 131 9.50 -0.39 -11.67
CA ILE A 131 9.95 0.89 -12.22
C ILE A 131 8.72 1.72 -12.53
N LEU A 132 8.58 2.85 -11.85
CA LEU A 132 7.51 3.80 -12.13
C LEU A 132 8.05 4.95 -12.97
N THR A 133 7.28 5.37 -13.98
CA THR A 133 7.70 6.38 -14.95
C THR A 133 6.73 7.56 -15.04
N TRP A 134 7.24 8.78 -15.12
CA TRP A 134 6.47 9.99 -15.37
C TRP A 134 7.00 10.77 -16.56
N THR A 135 6.06 11.32 -17.34
CA THR A 135 6.38 12.23 -18.43
C THR A 135 6.63 13.63 -17.87
N PRO A 136 7.77 14.27 -18.18
CA PRO A 136 8.03 15.66 -17.83
C PRO A 136 6.94 16.59 -18.37
N ALA A 137 6.46 17.53 -17.55
CA ALA A 137 5.64 18.64 -18.06
C ALA A 137 6.46 19.58 -18.95
N SER A 138 7.78 19.64 -18.72
CA SER A 138 8.77 20.33 -19.54
C SER A 138 10.07 19.51 -19.55
N PRO A 139 10.47 18.90 -20.69
CA PRO A 139 11.68 18.10 -20.75
C PRO A 139 12.94 18.93 -20.44
N PRO A 140 13.81 18.49 -19.50
CA PRO A 140 15.10 19.12 -19.27
C PRO A 140 15.92 19.13 -20.58
N GLY A 141 16.43 20.31 -20.98
CA GLY A 141 17.25 20.47 -22.19
C GLY A 141 16.56 21.06 -23.42
N ASN A 142 15.23 21.26 -23.39
CA ASN A 142 14.53 22.00 -24.46
C ASN A 142 14.65 23.52 -24.25
N GLN A 143 15.85 24.06 -24.47
CA GLN A 143 16.07 25.48 -24.73
C GLN A 143 16.67 25.60 -26.14
N ASN A 144 15.83 25.42 -27.16
CA ASN A 144 16.12 25.96 -28.48
C ASN A 144 14.98 26.91 -28.87
N PRO A 145 15.14 28.24 -28.72
CA PRO A 145 14.10 29.21 -29.08
C PRO A 145 13.92 29.38 -30.61
N SER A 146 14.50 28.51 -31.46
CA SER A 146 14.45 28.66 -32.92
C SER A 146 13.97 27.45 -33.73
N SER A 147 13.26 26.49 -33.14
CA SER A 147 12.64 25.39 -33.92
C SER A 147 11.14 25.64 -34.15
N THR A 148 10.76 25.96 -35.38
CA THR A 148 9.36 26.09 -35.86
C THR A 148 8.64 24.76 -36.06
N THR A 149 9.16 23.66 -35.52
CA THR A 149 8.52 22.34 -35.58
C THR A 149 7.60 22.16 -34.37
N PRO A 150 6.30 21.84 -34.57
CA PRO A 150 5.40 21.59 -33.45
C PRO A 150 5.94 20.43 -32.61
N VAL A 151 5.94 20.60 -31.28
CA VAL A 151 6.17 19.51 -30.33
C VAL A 151 5.15 18.42 -30.66
N VAL A 152 5.61 17.30 -31.20
CA VAL A 152 4.75 16.12 -31.42
C VAL A 152 4.43 15.57 -30.03
N PRO A 153 3.17 15.63 -29.56
CA PRO A 153 2.81 15.09 -28.26
C PRO A 153 3.05 13.58 -28.30
N LYS A 154 3.91 13.06 -27.40
CA LYS A 154 4.01 11.61 -27.21
C LYS A 154 2.62 11.11 -26.77
N PRO A 155 2.05 10.07 -27.38
CA PRO A 155 0.77 9.52 -26.96
C PRO A 155 0.85 9.11 -25.47
N VAL A 156 -0.03 9.65 -24.64
CA VAL A 156 -0.21 9.17 -23.27
C VAL A 156 -0.99 7.85 -23.38
N PRO A 157 -0.50 6.73 -22.81
CA PRO A 157 -1.25 5.47 -22.80
C PRO A 157 -2.60 5.70 -22.14
N VAL A 158 -3.69 5.37 -22.83
CA VAL A 158 -5.03 5.38 -22.25
C VAL A 158 -5.16 4.11 -21.41
N TYR A 159 -5.49 4.24 -20.13
CA TYR A 159 -5.72 3.10 -19.25
C TYR A 159 -7.08 2.47 -19.57
N GLU A 160 -7.07 1.31 -20.24
CA GLU A 160 -8.29 0.57 -20.62
C GLU A 160 -8.81 -0.40 -19.53
N GLY A 161 -8.23 -0.34 -18.32
CA GLY A 161 -8.50 -1.29 -17.24
C GLY A 161 -9.70 -0.93 -16.37
N ALA A 162 -9.47 -0.82 -15.07
CA ALA A 162 -10.51 -0.61 -14.07
C ALA A 162 -11.21 0.77 -14.17
N THR A 163 -12.52 0.78 -13.92
CA THR A 163 -13.32 2.02 -13.86
C THR A 163 -13.29 2.60 -12.46
N LEU A 164 -12.89 3.87 -12.33
CA LEU A 164 -12.94 4.62 -11.09
C LEU A 164 -14.30 5.33 -10.96
N THR A 165 -15.07 4.98 -9.93
CA THR A 165 -16.36 5.61 -9.64
C THR A 165 -16.23 6.46 -8.38
N PRO A 166 -16.46 7.79 -8.44
CA PRO A 166 -16.44 8.64 -7.25
C PRO A 166 -17.52 8.22 -6.26
N VAL A 167 -17.16 8.14 -4.97
CA VAL A 167 -18.08 7.87 -3.86
C VAL A 167 -18.06 9.06 -2.93
N LYS A 168 -19.23 9.60 -2.60
CA LYS A 168 -19.35 10.67 -1.60
C LYS A 168 -19.74 10.04 -0.27
N ALA A 169 -18.77 9.84 0.62
CA ALA A 169 -19.00 9.38 1.97
C ALA A 169 -18.72 10.49 3.00
N THR A 170 -19.37 10.40 4.16
CA THR A 170 -19.06 11.22 5.33
C THR A 170 -17.91 10.61 6.13
N PRO A 171 -17.01 11.43 6.70
CA PRO A 171 -15.99 10.94 7.63
C PRO A 171 -16.64 10.31 8.84
N GLU A 172 -16.31 9.06 9.11
CA GLU A 172 -16.78 8.33 10.27
C GLU A 172 -15.59 7.82 11.08
N THR A 173 -15.79 7.73 12.40
CA THR A 173 -14.86 7.03 13.28
C THR A 173 -14.80 5.58 12.84
N TYR A 174 -13.60 5.08 12.51
CA TYR A 174 -13.45 3.70 12.06
C TYR A 174 -13.23 2.79 13.28
N PRO A 175 -14.17 1.87 13.60
CA PRO A 175 -14.08 1.03 14.81
C PRO A 175 -13.15 -0.18 14.65
N GLY A 176 -12.53 -0.36 13.49
CA GLY A 176 -11.65 -1.50 13.17
C GLY A 176 -10.17 -1.14 13.07
N VAL A 177 -9.33 -2.17 12.86
CA VAL A 177 -7.90 -1.98 12.56
C VAL A 177 -7.77 -1.57 11.09
N ILE A 178 -7.18 -0.40 10.84
CA ILE A 178 -6.86 0.05 9.48
C ILE A 178 -5.59 -0.65 9.04
N THR A 179 -5.67 -1.40 7.94
CA THR A 179 -4.48 -1.94 7.28
C THR A 179 -4.01 -0.92 6.25
N LEU A 180 -2.75 -0.51 6.36
CA LEU A 180 -2.12 0.34 5.37
C LEU A 180 -1.41 -0.52 4.33
N PRO A 181 -1.69 -0.34 3.05
CA PRO A 181 -0.88 -0.92 1.99
C PRO A 181 0.50 -0.25 1.91
N GLU A 182 1.37 -0.82 1.09
CA GLU A 182 2.66 -0.20 0.76
C GLU A 182 2.43 1.13 0.03
N ASP A 183 3.13 2.17 0.47
CA ASP A 183 3.07 3.50 -0.11
C ASP A 183 4.42 4.22 -0.08
N LEU A 184 4.53 5.29 -0.88
CA LEU A 184 5.66 6.22 -0.83
C LEU A 184 5.30 7.59 -1.38
N ILE A 185 6.12 8.57 -1.04
CA ILE A 185 6.16 9.89 -1.70
C ILE A 185 7.30 9.88 -2.72
N ILE A 186 6.98 10.33 -3.92
CA ILE A 186 7.93 10.49 -5.02
C ILE A 186 8.13 11.97 -5.24
N GLY A 187 9.33 12.44 -4.93
CA GLY A 187 9.80 13.77 -5.29
C GLY A 187 10.40 13.80 -6.69
N PHE A 188 10.33 14.96 -7.32
CA PHE A 188 10.92 15.21 -8.63
C PHE A 188 11.91 16.37 -8.54
N PRO A 189 12.90 16.45 -9.46
CA PRO A 189 13.72 17.64 -9.61
C PRO A 189 12.86 18.90 -9.76
N ALA A 190 13.32 20.02 -9.21
CA ALA A 190 12.53 21.26 -9.14
C ALA A 190 12.14 21.81 -10.53
N ASP A 191 12.98 21.55 -11.53
CA ASP A 191 12.81 21.91 -12.94
C ASP A 191 11.87 20.98 -13.72
N SER A 192 11.42 19.87 -13.12
CA SER A 192 10.50 18.92 -13.77
C SER A 192 9.09 19.50 -14.04
N GLY A 193 8.68 20.49 -13.25
CA GLY A 193 7.29 20.98 -13.22
C GLY A 193 6.29 19.99 -12.61
N ILE A 194 6.75 18.85 -12.07
CA ILE A 194 5.90 17.81 -11.47
C ILE A 194 5.90 18.00 -9.96
N LYS A 195 4.70 18.11 -9.37
CA LYS A 195 4.53 18.16 -7.91
C LYS A 195 4.86 16.79 -7.29
N PRO A 196 5.22 16.73 -6.00
CA PRO A 196 5.40 15.46 -5.31
C PRO A 196 4.14 14.59 -5.39
N ILE A 197 4.33 13.30 -5.68
CA ILE A 197 3.22 12.35 -5.88
C ILE A 197 3.26 11.32 -4.75
N TYR A 198 2.15 11.18 -4.04
CA TYR A 198 1.92 10.05 -3.14
C TYR A 198 1.41 8.87 -3.95
N VAL A 199 2.08 7.73 -3.85
CA VAL A 199 1.72 6.49 -4.54
C VAL A 199 1.38 5.43 -3.52
N MET A 200 0.20 4.85 -3.64
CA MET A 200 -0.25 3.68 -2.88
C MET A 200 -0.32 2.47 -3.81
N PHE A 201 0.24 1.34 -3.39
CA PHE A 201 0.06 0.06 -4.06
C PHE A 201 -1.11 -0.71 -3.49
N ARG A 202 -1.63 -1.69 -4.21
CA ARG A 202 -2.58 -2.66 -3.65
C ARG A 202 -1.93 -3.42 -2.48
N ASP A 203 -2.70 -3.70 -1.42
CA ASP A 203 -2.27 -4.56 -0.31
C ASP A 203 -1.84 -5.96 -0.81
N PRO A 204 -0.60 -6.41 -0.52
CA PRO A 204 -0.13 -7.76 -0.85
C PRO A 204 -0.95 -8.90 -0.22
N ARG A 205 -1.69 -8.66 0.85
CA ARG A 205 -2.56 -9.66 1.48
C ARG A 205 -3.78 -10.02 0.64
N ASP A 206 -4.14 -9.14 -0.28
CA ASP A 206 -5.27 -9.32 -1.20
C ASP A 206 -4.84 -9.94 -2.53
N VAL A 207 -3.58 -10.40 -2.66
CA VAL A 207 -3.10 -11.14 -3.83
C VAL A 207 -2.78 -12.60 -3.48
N PRO A 208 -2.90 -13.52 -4.44
CA PRO A 208 -2.46 -14.88 -4.24
C PRO A 208 -0.97 -14.97 -3.96
N GLY A 209 -0.60 -15.88 -3.06
CA GLY A 209 0.78 -16.09 -2.66
C GLY A 209 1.02 -17.51 -2.18
N ALA A 210 2.26 -17.99 -2.36
CA ALA A 210 2.70 -19.25 -1.81
C ALA A 210 3.23 -19.06 -0.39
N ALA A 211 2.86 -19.93 0.54
CA ALA A 211 3.46 -19.93 1.87
C ALA A 211 4.94 -20.31 1.79
N THR A 212 5.79 -19.50 2.44
CA THR A 212 7.24 -19.67 2.49
C THR A 212 7.73 -19.67 3.95
N GLY A 213 9.00 -20.00 4.17
CA GLY A 213 9.61 -20.07 5.49
C GLY A 213 9.83 -21.50 6.01
N LYS A 214 10.74 -21.62 6.98
CA LYS A 214 11.16 -22.91 7.58
C LYS A 214 10.49 -23.22 8.92
N GLY A 215 9.81 -22.24 9.52
CA GLY A 215 9.36 -22.34 10.92
C GLY A 215 10.53 -22.47 11.89
N GLN A 216 10.24 -22.78 13.14
CA GLN A 216 11.21 -23.07 14.18
C GLN A 216 10.83 -24.36 14.92
N PRO A 217 11.81 -25.14 15.40
CA PRO A 217 11.51 -26.26 16.29
C PRO A 217 10.87 -25.72 17.56
N VAL A 218 9.76 -26.32 17.96
CA VAL A 218 9.04 -26.00 19.20
C VAL A 218 8.98 -27.25 20.09
N SER A 219 8.89 -27.05 21.39
CA SER A 219 8.80 -28.15 22.36
C SER A 219 7.93 -27.75 23.54
N GLY A 220 7.21 -28.70 24.13
CA GLY A 220 6.36 -28.45 25.29
C GLY A 220 5.09 -27.65 24.95
N ASN A 221 4.59 -26.86 25.89
CA ASN A 221 3.36 -26.09 25.71
C ASN A 221 3.58 -24.85 24.81
N TRP A 222 3.71 -25.07 23.50
CA TRP A 222 3.91 -24.03 22.49
C TRP A 222 2.81 -22.95 22.53
N LEU A 223 1.54 -23.34 22.64
CA LEU A 223 0.42 -22.40 22.78
C LEU A 223 0.49 -21.59 24.08
N GLY A 224 1.06 -22.17 25.14
CA GLY A 224 1.30 -21.48 26.41
C GLY A 224 2.38 -20.40 26.34
N ALA A 225 3.30 -20.45 25.38
CA ALA A 225 4.27 -19.38 25.17
C ALA A 225 3.58 -18.12 24.60
N ALA A 226 2.59 -18.30 23.73
CA ALA A 226 1.81 -17.20 23.15
C ALA A 226 1.01 -16.41 24.20
N SER A 227 0.63 -17.03 25.32
CA SER A 227 -0.13 -16.38 26.40
C SER A 227 0.74 -15.58 27.37
N GLN A 228 2.08 -15.64 27.25
CA GLN A 228 3.02 -14.86 28.06
C GLN A 228 3.43 -13.53 27.42
N GLY A 229 2.79 -13.14 26.31
CA GLY A 229 3.06 -11.88 25.62
C GLY A 229 4.20 -11.93 24.61
N GLU A 230 4.83 -13.09 24.43
CA GLU A 230 5.82 -13.35 23.39
C GLU A 230 5.13 -14.02 22.19
N ALA A 231 5.36 -13.53 20.97
CA ALA A 231 4.76 -14.13 19.78
C ALA A 231 5.33 -15.53 19.56
N ALA A 232 4.51 -16.57 19.72
CA ALA A 232 4.95 -17.95 19.52
C ALA A 232 5.34 -18.17 18.05
N PRO A 233 6.52 -18.76 17.77
CA PRO A 233 6.97 -18.98 16.40
C PRO A 233 6.11 -20.04 15.71
N ILE A 234 6.06 -20.01 14.38
CA ILE A 234 5.42 -21.08 13.59
C ILE A 234 6.24 -22.37 13.73
N PRO A 235 5.66 -23.50 14.19
CA PRO A 235 6.36 -24.77 14.29
C PRO A 235 6.89 -25.27 12.95
N SER A 236 8.11 -25.83 12.90
CA SER A 236 8.72 -26.31 11.66
C SER A 236 7.89 -27.39 10.95
N GLN A 237 7.29 -28.31 11.70
CA GLN A 237 6.43 -29.37 11.15
C GLN A 237 5.17 -28.80 10.49
N ILE A 238 4.61 -27.70 11.02
CA ILE A 238 3.47 -27.01 10.42
C ILE A 238 3.91 -26.22 9.19
N ALA A 239 5.07 -25.55 9.26
CA ALA A 239 5.65 -24.85 8.13
C ALA A 239 5.89 -25.81 6.94
N ASP A 240 6.39 -27.02 7.19
CA ASP A 240 6.60 -28.04 6.16
C ASP A 240 5.29 -28.47 5.47
N LYS A 241 4.18 -28.61 6.22
CA LYS A 241 2.86 -28.95 5.67
C LYS A 241 2.22 -27.86 4.81
N LEU A 242 2.63 -26.60 5.02
CA LEU A 242 2.05 -25.44 4.34
C LEU A 242 2.97 -24.88 3.24
N ARG A 243 4.27 -25.16 3.29
CA ARG A 243 5.26 -24.62 2.35
C ARG A 243 4.89 -24.96 0.91
N GLY A 244 4.91 -23.95 0.05
CA GLY A 244 4.60 -24.08 -1.38
C GLY A 244 3.10 -24.17 -1.70
N LYS A 245 2.21 -24.27 -0.70
CA LYS A 245 0.77 -24.13 -0.95
C LYS A 245 0.44 -22.69 -1.32
N THR A 246 -0.34 -22.53 -2.38
CA THR A 246 -0.83 -21.24 -2.86
C THR A 246 -2.18 -20.92 -2.24
N PHE A 247 -2.30 -19.72 -1.69
CA PHE A 247 -3.53 -19.16 -1.13
C PHE A 247 -4.03 -18.05 -2.03
N LYS A 248 -5.34 -17.90 -2.20
CA LYS A 248 -5.91 -16.86 -3.08
C LYS A 248 -5.81 -15.47 -2.47
N ASN A 249 -5.84 -15.41 -1.15
CA ASN A 249 -5.59 -14.22 -0.34
C ASN A 249 -5.10 -14.68 1.05
N TRP A 250 -4.55 -13.75 1.83
CA TRP A 250 -4.04 -14.06 3.16
C TRP A 250 -5.08 -14.65 4.11
N ARG A 251 -6.38 -14.33 3.97
CA ARG A 251 -7.41 -14.78 4.92
C ARG A 251 -7.61 -16.30 4.90
N ASP A 252 -7.27 -16.95 3.80
CA ASP A 252 -7.33 -18.41 3.65
C ASP A 252 -6.19 -19.11 4.43
N PHE A 253 -5.07 -18.40 4.68
CA PHE A 253 -3.90 -18.98 5.32
C PHE A 253 -4.13 -19.34 6.81
N PRO A 254 -4.66 -18.45 7.68
CA PRO A 254 -4.91 -18.77 9.09
C PRO A 254 -5.81 -19.99 9.28
N GLU A 255 -6.82 -20.18 8.43
CA GLU A 255 -7.69 -21.35 8.51
C GLU A 255 -6.91 -22.63 8.24
N GLN A 256 -6.17 -22.69 7.12
CA GLN A 256 -5.35 -23.85 6.78
C GLN A 256 -4.22 -24.08 7.79
N PHE A 257 -3.68 -23.02 8.39
CA PHE A 257 -2.73 -23.11 9.50
C PHE A 257 -3.35 -23.82 10.70
N TRP A 258 -4.52 -23.39 11.16
CA TRP A 258 -5.19 -24.03 12.30
C TRP A 258 -5.66 -25.46 12.00
N ILE A 259 -6.06 -25.75 10.77
CA ILE A 259 -6.34 -27.13 10.34
C ILE A 259 -5.07 -27.99 10.39
N ALA A 260 -3.92 -27.46 9.94
CA ALA A 260 -2.65 -28.19 9.98
C ALA A 260 -2.18 -28.45 11.41
N VAL A 261 -2.39 -27.49 12.33
CA VAL A 261 -2.13 -27.61 13.76
C VAL A 261 -3.06 -28.64 14.40
N ALA A 262 -4.37 -28.58 14.13
CA ALA A 262 -5.34 -29.51 14.72
C ALA A 262 -5.13 -30.97 14.27
N ASN A 263 -4.56 -31.17 13.08
CA ASN A 263 -4.19 -32.49 12.56
C ASN A 263 -2.74 -32.89 12.88
N ASP A 264 -2.02 -32.08 13.65
CA ASP A 264 -0.70 -32.44 14.16
C ASP A 264 -0.85 -33.22 15.47
N PRO A 265 -0.24 -34.41 15.60
CA PRO A 265 -0.31 -35.20 16.82
C PRO A 265 0.58 -34.68 17.96
N GLU A 266 1.50 -33.74 17.69
CA GLU A 266 2.45 -33.15 18.65
C GLU A 266 2.14 -31.67 18.95
#